data_AF-T1C9S0-F1
#
_entry.id   AF-T1C9S0-F1
#
_cell.length_a   1.000
_cell.length_b   1.000
_cell.length_c   1.000
_cell.angle_alpha   90.00
_cell.angle_beta   90.00
_cell.angle_gamma   90.00
#
_symmetry.space_group_name_H-M   'P 1'
#
loop_
_entity.id
_entity.type
_entity.pdbx_description
1 polymer ?
#
loop_
_entity_poly.entity_id
_entity_poly.type
_entity_poly.pdbx_seq_one_letter_code
_entity_poly.pdbx_strand_id
1 'polypeptide(L)'
;MPGPRVKNLASRILGLNLARLSEDWERVHGHGLVLAETFIDPSRFAGTCYRAANWLELGATRGFAKSNRTYVQHGAAKRIWLFPLHPKAAEVLSGAWPHPDLPQPDRTPMMTLTDAQAQELLSRIGRIEDVRARRGRRHSQRSLLACILCAVISGAKGSTEIGEWIERMSPTMLRQLRCRRTAAGEYQRPSESTVRRLLQKIPVESLEQELGGWLHTQAARAAQGPQAKKNTPRSPLTAKRCAAPMTGKNRPERCSPSSIKTAGSS
;
A
#
# COMPACT_ATOMS: atom_id res chain seq x y z
N MET A 1 30.50 28.33 -20.50
CA MET A 1 31.38 27.43 -21.26
C MET A 1 31.97 28.19 -22.44
N PRO A 2 33.30 28.18 -22.65
CA PRO A 2 33.92 28.76 -23.83
C PRO A 2 33.84 27.74 -24.99
N GLY A 3 33.08 28.09 -26.02
CA GLY A 3 32.85 27.31 -27.24
C GLY A 3 32.04 28.16 -28.24
N PRO A 4 31.88 27.75 -29.51
CA PRO A 4 31.15 28.53 -30.51
C PRO A 4 29.72 28.80 -30.04
N ARG A 5 29.34 30.08 -29.92
CA ARG A 5 27.98 30.50 -29.52
C ARG A 5 27.01 30.30 -30.68
N VAL A 6 26.42 29.11 -30.76
CA VAL A 6 25.34 28.82 -31.70
C VAL A 6 24.03 29.39 -31.16
N LYS A 7 23.38 30.27 -31.93
CA LYS A 7 22.08 30.86 -31.58
C LYS A 7 21.04 29.76 -31.38
N ASN A 8 20.22 29.90 -30.33
CA ASN A 8 19.09 29.00 -30.02
C ASN A 8 19.46 27.51 -29.83
N LEU A 9 20.74 27.17 -29.66
CA LEU A 9 21.16 25.77 -29.52
C LEU A 9 20.52 25.09 -28.31
N ALA A 10 20.51 25.78 -27.17
CA ALA A 10 19.97 25.23 -25.93
C ALA A 10 18.46 24.96 -26.03
N SER A 11 17.67 25.92 -26.55
CA SER A 11 16.23 25.72 -26.73
C SER A 11 15.92 24.68 -27.81
N ARG A 12 16.73 24.59 -28.88
CA ARG A 12 16.59 23.56 -29.92
C ARG A 12 16.85 22.16 -29.37
N ILE A 13 17.96 21.96 -28.66
CA ILE A 13 18.26 20.65 -28.04
C ILE A 13 17.17 20.28 -27.04
N LEU A 14 16.73 21.23 -26.21
CA LEU A 14 15.68 21.00 -25.22
C LEU A 14 14.36 20.58 -25.89
N GLY A 15 13.93 21.28 -26.94
CA GLY A 15 12.72 20.92 -27.70
C GLY A 15 12.80 19.54 -28.34
N LEU A 16 13.95 19.18 -28.93
CA LEU A 16 14.15 17.85 -29.51
C LEU A 16 14.10 16.73 -28.46
N ASN A 17 14.63 16.96 -27.26
CA ASN A 17 14.54 16.00 -26.17
C ASN A 17 13.09 15.85 -25.69
N LEU A 18 12.39 16.96 -25.46
CA LEU A 18 10.99 16.93 -24.99
C LEU A 18 10.05 16.21 -25.95
N ALA A 19 10.27 16.35 -27.26
CA ALA A 19 9.47 15.69 -28.28
C ALA A 19 9.52 14.15 -28.20
N ARG A 20 10.62 13.59 -27.69
CA ARG A 20 10.83 12.13 -27.59
C ARG A 20 10.75 11.59 -26.17
N LEU A 21 10.83 12.48 -25.17
CA LEU A 21 11.01 12.12 -23.76
C LEU A 21 9.95 11.15 -23.23
N SER A 22 8.67 11.38 -23.57
CA SER A 22 7.58 10.52 -23.09
C SER A 22 7.65 9.11 -23.70
N GLU A 23 7.88 9.02 -25.02
CA GLU A 23 8.00 7.76 -25.75
C GLU A 23 9.25 6.96 -25.31
N ASP A 24 10.39 7.65 -25.19
CA ASP A 24 11.63 7.02 -24.74
C ASP A 24 11.48 6.47 -23.30
N TRP A 25 10.73 7.16 -22.43
CA TRP A 25 10.43 6.71 -21.07
C TRP A 25 9.47 5.52 -21.07
N GLU A 26 8.40 5.57 -21.87
CA GLU A 26 7.41 4.50 -21.99
C GLU A 26 8.04 3.18 -22.43
N ARG A 27 8.98 3.22 -23.38
CA ARG A 27 9.71 2.02 -23.84
C ARG A 27 10.47 1.31 -22.73
N VAL A 28 10.92 2.03 -21.70
CA VAL A 28 11.71 1.47 -20.59
C VAL A 28 10.82 1.12 -19.39
N HIS A 29 9.80 1.92 -19.11
CA HIS A 29 9.02 1.86 -17.88
C HIS A 29 7.57 1.40 -18.07
N GLY A 30 7.11 1.21 -19.31
CA GLY A 30 5.77 0.71 -19.64
C GLY A 30 4.65 1.74 -19.49
N HIS A 31 4.96 3.01 -19.28
CA HIS A 31 3.96 4.10 -19.24
C HIS A 31 4.59 5.43 -19.67
N GLY A 32 3.82 6.33 -20.29
CA GLY A 32 4.29 7.66 -20.68
C GLY A 32 4.49 8.64 -19.52
N LEU A 33 5.11 9.79 -19.81
CA LEU A 33 5.25 10.94 -18.91
C LEU A 33 4.20 12.01 -19.21
N VAL A 34 3.71 12.68 -18.17
CA VAL A 34 2.67 13.71 -18.28
C VAL A 34 3.25 15.13 -18.28
N LEU A 35 4.36 15.32 -17.57
CA LEU A 35 4.92 16.63 -17.25
C LEU A 35 6.44 16.52 -17.06
N ALA A 36 7.19 17.50 -17.56
CA ALA A 36 8.58 17.71 -17.19
C ALA A 36 8.68 18.92 -16.23
N GLU A 37 9.46 18.77 -15.17
CA GLU A 37 9.73 19.83 -14.18
C GLU A 37 11.23 20.11 -14.10
N THR A 38 11.59 21.37 -13.90
CA THR A 38 12.96 21.80 -13.60
C THR A 38 12.99 23.01 -12.67
N PHE A 39 14.12 23.18 -11.98
CA PHE A 39 14.35 24.28 -11.04
C PHE A 39 15.58 25.08 -11.44
N ILE A 40 15.40 26.40 -11.54
CA ILE A 40 16.48 27.31 -11.92
C ILE A 40 16.79 28.23 -10.76
N ASP A 41 18.07 28.34 -10.42
CA ASP A 41 18.53 29.38 -9.51
C ASP A 41 18.60 30.73 -10.27
N PRO A 42 17.72 31.70 -9.96
CA PRO A 42 17.67 32.97 -10.68
C PRO A 42 18.93 33.82 -10.49
N SER A 43 19.72 33.58 -9.43
CA SER A 43 20.99 34.27 -9.23
C SER A 43 22.07 33.85 -10.24
N ARG A 44 21.92 32.65 -10.82
CA ARG A 44 22.90 32.07 -11.75
C ARG A 44 22.42 32.09 -13.20
N PHE A 45 21.12 31.85 -13.42
CA PHE A 45 20.56 31.72 -14.76
C PHE A 45 19.17 32.35 -14.86
N ALA A 46 18.95 33.15 -15.90
CA ALA A 46 17.66 33.79 -16.15
C ALA A 46 16.55 32.84 -16.64
N GLY A 47 16.91 31.61 -17.07
CA GLY A 47 15.96 30.64 -17.63
C GLY A 47 15.56 30.87 -19.08
N THR A 48 16.31 31.69 -19.83
CA THR A 48 15.98 32.10 -21.20
C THR A 48 15.72 30.94 -22.16
N CYS A 49 16.48 29.83 -22.06
CA CYS A 49 16.27 28.67 -22.91
C CYS A 49 14.93 27.96 -22.66
N TYR A 50 14.46 27.91 -21.41
CA TYR A 50 13.18 27.33 -21.05
C TYR A 50 12.03 28.21 -21.53
N ARG A 51 12.14 29.53 -21.33
CA ARG A 51 11.18 30.50 -21.89
C ARG A 51 11.09 30.40 -23.42
N ALA A 52 12.24 30.32 -24.10
CA ALA A 52 12.30 30.19 -25.56
C ALA A 52 11.80 28.83 -26.08
N ALA A 53 11.72 27.81 -25.23
CA ALA A 53 11.18 26.49 -25.53
C ALA A 53 9.74 26.31 -25.03
N ASN A 54 9.02 27.41 -24.74
CA ASN A 54 7.63 27.41 -24.29
C ASN A 54 7.37 26.67 -22.95
N TRP A 55 8.34 26.68 -22.04
CA TRP A 55 8.10 26.23 -20.67
C TRP A 55 7.27 27.27 -19.91
N LEU A 56 6.40 26.78 -19.03
CA LEU A 56 5.56 27.56 -18.14
C LEU A 56 6.31 27.80 -16.83
N GLU A 57 6.42 29.05 -16.42
CA GLU A 57 6.99 29.39 -15.12
C GLU A 57 5.89 29.45 -14.07
N LEU A 58 5.99 28.61 -13.03
CA LEU A 58 4.99 28.57 -11.97
C LEU A 58 5.25 29.53 -10.80
N GLY A 59 6.50 29.94 -10.61
CA GLY A 59 6.89 30.81 -9.50
C GLY A 59 8.14 30.33 -8.77
N ALA A 60 8.32 30.78 -7.54
CA ALA A 60 9.53 30.54 -6.75
C ALA A 60 9.31 29.50 -5.64
N THR A 61 10.33 28.66 -5.39
CA THR A 61 10.38 27.78 -4.22
C THR A 61 10.59 28.58 -2.93
N ARG A 62 10.27 27.99 -1.78
CA ARG A 62 10.43 28.64 -0.46
C ARG A 62 11.87 28.73 0.05
N GLY A 63 12.87 28.27 -0.72
CA GLY A 63 14.28 28.35 -0.32
C GLY A 63 14.67 27.44 0.84
N PHE A 64 14.19 26.18 0.85
CA PHE A 64 14.58 25.16 1.82
C PHE A 64 15.54 24.14 1.20
N ALA A 65 16.38 23.53 2.04
CA ALA A 65 17.20 22.37 1.70
C ALA A 65 17.01 21.28 2.75
N LYS A 66 17.09 20.03 2.32
CA LYS A 66 17.04 18.88 3.22
C LYS A 66 18.37 18.80 3.98
N SER A 67 18.29 18.79 5.31
CA SER A 67 19.41 18.52 6.22
C SER A 67 19.02 17.36 7.12
N ASN A 68 19.58 16.17 6.85
CA ASN A 68 19.23 14.92 7.56
C ASN A 68 17.70 14.65 7.54
N ARG A 69 17.05 14.69 8.72
CA ARG A 69 15.60 14.49 8.90
C ARG A 69 14.78 15.78 8.89
N THR A 70 15.42 16.94 8.73
CA THR A 70 14.75 18.25 8.78
C THR A 70 14.97 19.03 7.49
N TYR A 71 14.20 20.11 7.33
CA TYR A 71 14.39 21.08 6.28
C TYR A 71 14.90 22.38 6.92
N VAL A 72 16.01 22.88 6.39
CA VAL A 72 16.63 24.14 6.85
C VAL A 72 16.41 25.18 5.77
N GLN A 73 15.93 26.35 6.19
CA GLN A 73 15.75 27.50 5.31
C GLN A 73 17.12 28.13 5.01
N HIS A 74 17.43 28.33 3.73
CA HIS A 74 18.67 28.97 3.26
C HIS A 74 18.42 30.20 2.39
N GLY A 75 17.14 30.50 2.07
CA GLY A 75 16.75 31.73 1.38
C GLY A 75 17.01 31.75 -0.12
N ALA A 76 17.70 30.75 -0.71
CA ALA A 76 17.92 30.66 -2.15
C ALA A 76 16.70 30.04 -2.86
N ALA A 77 15.69 30.89 -3.10
CA ALA A 77 14.49 30.53 -3.85
C ALA A 77 14.84 30.21 -5.32
N LYS A 78 14.36 29.06 -5.82
CA LYS A 78 14.52 28.65 -7.22
C LYS A 78 13.23 28.91 -7.99
N ARG A 79 13.32 29.25 -9.27
CA ARG A 79 12.16 29.35 -10.17
C ARG A 79 11.80 27.97 -10.68
N ILE A 80 10.52 27.61 -10.57
CA ILE A 80 9.95 26.35 -11.03
C ILE A 80 9.47 26.55 -12.46
N TRP A 81 9.94 25.70 -13.36
CA TRP A 81 9.52 25.68 -14.76
C TRP A 81 8.95 24.31 -15.10
N LEU A 82 7.82 24.31 -15.80
CA LEU A 82 7.10 23.14 -16.22
C LEU A 82 6.93 23.09 -17.73
N PHE A 83 6.93 21.88 -18.29
CA PHE A 83 6.54 21.65 -19.67
C PHE A 83 5.54 20.48 -19.74
N PRO A 84 4.28 20.73 -20.14
CA PRO A 84 3.30 19.68 -20.36
C PRO A 84 3.76 18.74 -21.49
N LEU A 85 3.90 17.44 -21.18
CA LEU A 85 4.19 16.41 -22.18
C LEU A 85 2.92 15.73 -22.69
N HIS A 86 1.81 15.90 -21.96
CA HIS A 86 0.48 15.43 -22.34
C HIS A 86 -0.47 16.63 -22.57
N PRO A 87 -1.34 16.61 -23.59
CA PRO A 87 -2.26 17.72 -23.87
C PRO A 87 -3.16 18.11 -22.69
N LYS A 88 -3.55 17.11 -21.88
CA LYS A 88 -4.38 17.29 -20.68
C LYS A 88 -3.58 17.17 -19.38
N ALA A 89 -2.31 17.57 -19.36
CA ALA A 89 -1.43 17.36 -18.20
C ALA A 89 -2.03 17.86 -16.87
N ALA A 90 -2.64 19.04 -16.88
CA ALA A 90 -3.26 19.62 -15.69
C ALA A 90 -4.46 18.79 -15.18
N GLU A 91 -5.35 18.34 -16.07
CA GLU A 91 -6.50 17.51 -15.72
C GLU A 91 -6.05 16.15 -15.19
N VAL A 92 -5.09 15.52 -15.88
CA VAL A 92 -4.53 14.22 -15.47
C VAL A 92 -3.93 14.28 -14.07
N LEU A 93 -3.15 15.32 -13.77
CA LEU A 93 -2.47 15.46 -12.48
C LEU A 93 -3.37 15.98 -11.35
N SER A 94 -4.50 16.60 -11.66
CA SER A 94 -5.48 17.09 -10.67
C SER A 94 -6.69 16.17 -10.48
N GLY A 95 -6.89 15.21 -11.39
CA GLY A 95 -8.00 14.27 -11.37
C GLY A 95 -7.82 13.11 -10.38
N ALA A 96 -8.88 12.30 -10.26
CA ALA A 96 -8.84 11.09 -9.45
C ALA A 96 -7.86 10.07 -10.04
N TRP A 97 -7.11 9.40 -9.16
CA TRP A 97 -6.22 8.30 -9.55
C TRP A 97 -6.93 6.94 -9.48
N PRO A 98 -6.85 6.08 -10.52
CA PRO A 98 -6.15 6.28 -11.80
C PRO A 98 -6.95 7.14 -12.79
N HIS A 99 -6.26 8.03 -13.53
CA HIS A 99 -6.87 8.86 -14.56
C HIS A 99 -7.10 8.06 -15.85
N PRO A 100 -8.24 8.22 -16.57
CA PRO A 100 -8.56 7.44 -17.78
C PRO A 100 -7.53 7.54 -18.92
N ASP A 101 -6.91 8.72 -19.09
CA ASP A 101 -5.93 8.97 -20.16
C ASP A 101 -4.52 8.42 -19.87
N LEU A 102 -4.29 7.83 -18.70
CA LEU A 102 -3.02 7.16 -18.38
C LEU A 102 -3.17 5.65 -18.56
N PRO A 103 -2.12 4.95 -19.05
CA PRO A 103 -2.11 3.50 -19.03
C PRO A 103 -2.36 3.05 -17.60
N GLN A 104 -3.41 2.25 -17.42
CA GLN A 104 -3.63 1.61 -16.14
C GLN A 104 -2.41 0.73 -15.93
N PRO A 105 -1.66 0.87 -14.82
CA PRO A 105 -0.66 -0.13 -14.51
C PRO A 105 -1.41 -1.46 -14.54
N ASP A 106 -0.89 -2.44 -15.28
CA ASP A 106 -1.38 -3.82 -15.21
C ASP A 106 -1.46 -4.14 -13.73
N ARG A 107 -2.65 -4.03 -13.17
CA ARG A 107 -2.87 -4.36 -11.77
C ARG A 107 -2.78 -5.86 -11.79
N THR A 108 -1.58 -6.37 -11.50
CA THR A 108 -1.41 -7.77 -11.14
C THR A 108 -2.53 -8.03 -10.15
N PRO A 109 -3.49 -8.92 -10.45
CA PRO A 109 -4.68 -9.08 -9.65
C PRO A 109 -4.22 -9.29 -8.22
N MET A 110 -4.50 -8.30 -7.36
CA MET A 110 -4.07 -8.36 -5.98
C MET A 110 -4.73 -9.59 -5.38
N MET A 111 -3.91 -10.53 -4.92
CA MET A 111 -4.44 -11.69 -4.21
C MET A 111 -5.09 -11.18 -2.92
N THR A 112 -6.42 -11.23 -2.85
CA THR A 112 -7.14 -10.98 -1.59
C THR A 112 -6.85 -12.14 -0.66
N LEU A 113 -6.00 -11.90 0.35
CA LEU A 113 -5.69 -12.89 1.38
C LEU A 113 -6.76 -12.87 2.46
N THR A 114 -7.36 -14.03 2.69
CA THR A 114 -8.15 -14.23 3.92
C THR A 114 -7.24 -14.23 5.14
N ASP A 115 -7.79 -13.90 6.32
CA ASP A 115 -7.04 -13.93 7.58
C ASP A 115 -6.40 -15.30 7.84
N ALA A 116 -7.06 -16.39 7.43
CA ALA A 116 -6.53 -17.74 7.54
C ALA A 116 -5.29 -17.96 6.66
N GLN A 117 -5.33 -17.51 5.40
CA GLN A 117 -4.20 -17.60 4.48
C GLN A 117 -3.01 -16.73 4.95
N ALA A 118 -3.30 -15.53 5.45
CA ALA A 118 -2.29 -14.66 6.04
C ALA A 118 -1.65 -15.31 7.28
N GLN A 119 -2.45 -15.90 8.17
CA GLN A 119 -1.94 -16.59 9.36
C GLN A 119 -1.13 -17.86 9.00
N GLU A 120 -1.51 -18.58 7.93
CA GLU A 120 -0.74 -19.70 7.38
C GLU A 120 0.63 -19.24 6.88
N LEU A 121 0.67 -18.19 6.06
CA LEU A 121 1.90 -17.57 5.55
C LEU A 121 2.83 -17.16 6.70
N LEU A 122 2.29 -16.44 7.69
CA LEU A 122 3.05 -16.02 8.87
C LEU A 122 3.60 -17.22 9.65
N SER A 123 2.89 -18.34 9.67
CA SER A 123 3.32 -19.54 10.40
C SER A 123 4.42 -20.28 9.65
N ARG A 124 4.38 -20.31 8.31
CA ARG A 124 5.46 -20.85 7.46
C ARG A 124 6.74 -20.03 7.57
N ILE A 125 6.65 -18.71 7.45
CA ILE A 125 7.78 -17.79 7.66
C ILE A 125 8.40 -17.96 9.06
N GLY A 126 7.58 -18.34 10.06
CA GLY A 126 8.04 -18.61 11.42
C GLY A 126 8.88 -19.90 11.58
N ARG A 127 8.95 -20.78 10.58
CA ARG A 127 9.77 -22.00 10.60
C ARG A 127 11.24 -21.72 10.30
N ILE A 128 11.54 -20.58 9.68
CA ILE A 128 12.90 -20.17 9.35
C ILE A 128 13.66 -19.87 10.64
N GLU A 129 14.84 -20.48 10.79
CA GLU A 129 15.68 -20.32 11.97
C GLU A 129 16.07 -18.85 12.22
N ASP A 130 16.01 -18.40 13.48
CA ASP A 130 16.38 -17.02 13.84
C ASP A 130 17.90 -16.86 13.94
N VAL A 131 18.51 -16.47 12.81
CA VAL A 131 19.96 -16.24 12.62
C VAL A 131 20.54 -15.10 13.47
N ARG A 132 19.71 -14.31 14.14
CA ARG A 132 20.18 -13.15 14.92
C ARG A 132 20.71 -13.62 16.27
N ALA A 133 21.70 -12.93 16.84
CA ALA A 133 22.18 -13.24 18.18
C ALA A 133 21.03 -13.18 19.21
N ARG A 134 21.06 -14.06 20.23
CA ARG A 134 20.00 -14.17 21.24
C ARG A 134 19.90 -12.93 22.14
N ARG A 135 21.02 -12.25 22.38
CA ARG A 135 21.08 -11.00 23.15
C ARG A 135 20.53 -9.84 22.33
N GLY A 136 19.61 -9.07 22.91
CA GLY A 136 19.06 -7.85 22.29
C GLY A 136 17.95 -8.08 21.26
N ARG A 137 17.37 -9.29 21.17
CA ARG A 137 16.19 -9.55 20.33
C ARG A 137 14.98 -8.79 20.86
N ARG A 138 14.64 -7.66 20.21
CA ARG A 138 13.45 -6.88 20.54
C ARG A 138 12.20 -7.39 19.84
N HIS A 139 12.31 -7.72 18.55
CA HIS A 139 11.21 -8.24 17.73
C HIS A 139 11.49 -9.69 17.32
N SER A 140 10.43 -10.51 17.23
CA SER A 140 10.52 -11.86 16.66
C SER A 140 10.93 -11.78 15.18
N GLN A 141 11.68 -12.78 14.69
CA GLN A 141 12.07 -12.81 13.27
C GLN A 141 10.84 -12.92 12.37
N ARG A 142 9.87 -13.73 12.78
CA ARG A 142 8.57 -13.87 12.13
C ARG A 142 7.89 -12.51 11.86
N SER A 143 7.76 -11.68 12.89
CA SER A 143 7.12 -10.36 12.75
C SER A 143 7.93 -9.41 11.86
N LEU A 144 9.25 -9.46 11.92
CA LEU A 144 10.10 -8.65 11.05
C LEU A 144 9.95 -9.05 9.58
N LEU A 145 9.99 -10.35 9.28
CA LEU A 145 9.83 -10.84 7.93
C LEU A 145 8.45 -10.55 7.36
N ALA A 146 7.42 -10.64 8.19
CA ALA A 146 6.08 -10.23 7.81
C ALA A 146 6.00 -8.74 7.44
N CYS A 147 6.61 -7.87 8.27
CA CYS A 147 6.67 -6.44 7.99
C CYS A 147 7.42 -6.15 6.68
N ILE A 148 8.56 -6.81 6.47
CA ILE A 148 9.36 -6.70 5.24
C ILE A 148 8.54 -7.15 4.02
N LEU A 149 7.90 -8.32 4.10
CA LEU A 149 7.11 -8.87 3.00
C LEU A 149 5.97 -7.93 2.61
N CYS A 150 5.22 -7.40 3.58
CA CYS A 150 4.16 -6.44 3.29
C CYS A 150 4.70 -5.15 2.65
N ALA A 151 5.87 -4.66 3.09
CA ALA A 151 6.51 -3.50 2.50
C ALA A 151 6.93 -3.75 1.04
N VAL A 152 7.54 -4.90 0.76
CA VAL A 152 7.98 -5.30 -0.58
C VAL A 152 6.79 -5.49 -1.52
N ILE A 153 5.72 -6.15 -1.07
CA ILE A 153 4.46 -6.25 -1.83
C ILE A 153 3.86 -4.88 -2.10
N SER A 154 4.04 -3.93 -1.16
CA SER A 154 3.64 -2.52 -1.34
C SER A 154 4.60 -1.72 -2.22
N GLY A 155 5.61 -2.35 -2.82
CA GLY A 155 6.55 -1.73 -3.76
C GLY A 155 7.87 -1.22 -3.19
N ALA A 156 8.17 -1.48 -1.91
CA ALA A 156 9.45 -1.06 -1.31
C ALA A 156 10.63 -1.88 -1.87
N LYS A 157 11.67 -1.19 -2.34
CA LYS A 157 12.83 -1.78 -3.04
C LYS A 157 14.12 -1.83 -2.22
N GLY A 158 14.09 -1.40 -0.95
CA GLY A 158 15.28 -1.39 -0.10
C GLY A 158 14.99 -1.20 1.39
N SER A 159 16.00 -1.37 2.25
CA SER A 159 15.81 -1.34 3.71
C SER A 159 15.26 0.00 4.22
N THR A 160 15.69 1.11 3.62
CA THR A 160 15.21 2.46 3.96
C THR A 160 13.73 2.61 3.67
N GLU A 161 13.28 2.28 2.45
CA GLU A 161 11.86 2.34 2.07
C GLU A 161 11.01 1.40 2.92
N ILE A 162 11.52 0.20 3.24
CA ILE A 162 10.85 -0.73 4.15
C ILE A 162 10.71 -0.11 5.54
N GLY A 163 11.76 0.53 6.05
CA GLY A 163 11.75 1.24 7.34
C GLY A 163 10.70 2.35 7.37
N GLU A 164 10.68 3.21 6.34
CA GLU A 164 9.70 4.29 6.21
C GLU A 164 8.27 3.76 6.07
N TRP A 165 8.08 2.62 5.41
CA TRP A 165 6.78 1.98 5.28
C TRP A 165 6.31 1.41 6.64
N ILE A 166 7.21 0.78 7.40
CA ILE A 166 6.94 0.29 8.76
C ILE A 166 6.59 1.44 9.71
N GLU A 167 7.28 2.57 9.61
CA GLU A 167 7.00 3.76 10.42
C GLU A 167 5.56 4.28 10.21
N ARG A 168 5.04 4.15 8.99
CA ARG A 168 3.68 4.58 8.60
C ARG A 168 2.57 3.57 8.92
N MET A 169 2.89 2.37 9.43
CA MET A 169 1.89 1.34 9.74
C MET A 169 0.87 1.78 10.79
N SER A 170 -0.38 1.35 10.59
CA SER A 170 -1.46 1.49 11.57
C SER A 170 -1.28 0.53 12.77
N PRO A 171 -1.80 0.88 13.95
CA PRO A 171 -1.77 0.00 15.12
C PRO A 171 -2.45 -1.36 14.90
N THR A 172 -3.50 -1.40 14.09
CA THR A 172 -4.21 -2.64 13.72
C THR A 172 -3.30 -3.60 12.96
N MET A 173 -2.52 -3.08 12.00
CA MET A 173 -1.57 -3.88 11.23
C MET A 173 -0.43 -4.39 12.12
N LEU A 174 0.12 -3.54 13.01
CA LEU A 174 1.14 -3.95 13.97
C LEU A 174 0.66 -5.09 14.89
N ARG A 175 -0.61 -5.06 15.30
CA ARG A 175 -1.23 -6.15 16.06
C ARG A 175 -1.33 -7.44 15.23
N GLN A 176 -1.81 -7.36 13.99
CA GLN A 176 -1.94 -8.52 13.10
C GLN A 176 -0.59 -9.17 12.81
N LEU A 177 0.45 -8.38 12.60
CA LEU A 177 1.82 -8.86 12.38
C LEU A 177 2.53 -9.31 13.68
N ARG A 178 1.83 -9.26 14.82
CA ARG A 178 2.31 -9.65 16.15
C ARG A 178 3.58 -8.91 16.58
N CYS A 179 3.68 -7.63 16.23
CA CYS A 179 4.77 -6.78 16.71
C CYS A 179 4.78 -6.72 18.25
N ARG A 180 5.97 -6.53 18.83
CA ARG A 180 6.15 -6.48 20.27
C ARG A 180 5.40 -5.29 20.88
N ARG A 181 4.82 -5.48 22.06
CA ARG A 181 4.28 -4.40 22.88
C ARG A 181 5.32 -3.84 23.85
N THR A 182 5.32 -2.53 24.04
CA THR A 182 6.09 -1.85 25.09
C THR A 182 5.45 -2.09 26.45
N ALA A 183 6.15 -1.73 27.53
CA ALA A 183 5.59 -1.80 28.89
C ALA A 183 4.32 -0.92 29.04
N ALA A 184 4.23 0.18 28.29
CA ALA A 184 3.06 1.05 28.21
C ALA A 184 1.90 0.47 27.38
N GLY A 185 2.05 -0.72 26.79
CA GLY A 185 1.02 -1.41 26.03
C GLY A 185 0.93 -1.02 24.54
N GLU A 186 1.76 -0.10 24.07
CA GLU A 186 1.81 0.32 22.67
C GLU A 186 2.59 -0.67 21.80
N TYR A 187 2.23 -0.81 20.52
CA TYR A 187 2.99 -1.63 19.59
C TYR A 187 4.27 -0.90 19.15
N GLN A 188 5.41 -1.52 19.43
CA GLN A 188 6.71 -1.01 19.01
C GLN A 188 6.95 -1.34 17.55
N ARG A 189 7.30 -0.33 16.75
CA ARG A 189 7.66 -0.47 15.35
C ARG A 189 9.11 -0.94 15.21
N PRO A 190 9.40 -1.93 14.35
CA PRO A 190 10.76 -2.25 13.97
C PRO A 190 11.51 -1.05 13.38
N SER A 191 12.76 -0.85 13.79
CA SER A 191 13.61 0.17 13.18
C SER A 191 14.20 -0.29 11.84
N GLU A 192 14.46 0.65 10.93
CA GLU A 192 15.20 0.43 9.68
C GLU A 192 16.49 -0.37 9.92
N SER A 193 17.26 0.03 10.94
CA SER A 193 18.52 -0.63 11.28
C SER A 193 18.37 -2.09 11.72
N THR A 194 17.19 -2.47 12.24
CA THR A 194 16.87 -3.86 12.59
C THR A 194 16.50 -4.66 11.36
N VAL A 195 15.73 -4.05 10.45
CA VAL A 195 15.38 -4.64 9.15
C VAL A 195 16.64 -4.90 8.32
N ARG A 196 17.47 -3.88 8.14
CA ARG A 196 18.72 -3.98 7.36
C ARG A 196 19.63 -5.08 7.87
N ARG A 197 19.84 -5.17 9.18
CA ARG A 197 20.67 -6.23 9.80
C ARG A 197 20.10 -7.64 9.62
N LEU A 198 18.78 -7.79 9.57
CA LEU A 198 18.15 -9.08 9.31
C LEU A 198 18.33 -9.47 7.84
N LEU A 199 18.06 -8.55 6.91
CA LEU A 199 18.22 -8.78 5.48
C LEU A 199 19.65 -9.19 5.10
N GLN A 200 20.66 -8.65 5.80
CA GLN A 200 22.07 -9.01 5.58
C GLN A 200 22.45 -10.43 6.06
N LYS A 201 21.61 -11.08 6.87
CA LYS A 201 21.95 -12.36 7.53
C LYS A 201 21.00 -13.50 7.19
N ILE A 202 19.87 -13.21 6.55
CA ILE A 202 18.83 -14.20 6.32
C ILE A 202 19.28 -15.23 5.27
N PRO A 203 19.08 -16.55 5.50
CA PRO A 203 19.26 -17.55 4.45
C PRO A 203 18.18 -17.36 3.40
N VAL A 204 18.58 -16.94 2.20
CA VAL A 204 17.66 -16.64 1.09
C VAL A 204 16.97 -17.92 0.63
N GLU A 205 17.70 -19.04 0.61
CA GLU A 205 17.23 -20.34 0.15
C GLU A 205 16.07 -20.86 1.01
N SER A 206 16.19 -20.77 2.35
CA SER A 206 15.11 -21.18 3.25
C SER A 206 13.88 -20.28 3.14
N LEU A 207 14.09 -18.98 2.90
CA LEU A 207 13.00 -18.03 2.69
C LEU A 207 12.25 -18.31 1.39
N GLU A 208 12.98 -18.55 0.30
CA GLU A 208 12.43 -18.89 -1.02
C GLU A 208 11.64 -20.20 -0.98
N GLN A 209 12.15 -21.22 -0.29
CA GLN A 209 11.46 -22.51 -0.14
C GLN A 209 10.09 -22.35 0.55
N GLU A 210 10.03 -21.64 1.68
CA GLU A 210 8.78 -21.45 2.43
C GLU A 210 7.78 -20.54 1.69
N LEU A 211 8.25 -19.43 1.11
CA LEU A 211 7.41 -18.51 0.34
C LEU A 211 6.91 -19.15 -0.96
N GLY A 212 7.82 -19.78 -1.72
CA GLY A 212 7.51 -20.45 -2.98
C GLY A 212 6.55 -21.62 -2.77
N GLY A 213 6.77 -22.45 -1.75
CA GLY A 213 5.86 -23.54 -1.40
C GLY A 213 4.48 -23.05 -0.97
N TRP A 214 4.40 -21.92 -0.29
CA TRP A 214 3.10 -21.30 0.04
C TRP A 214 2.39 -20.78 -1.20
N LEU A 215 3.09 -20.06 -2.09
CA LEU A 215 2.51 -19.57 -3.35
C LEU A 215 1.97 -20.70 -4.22
N HIS A 216 2.71 -21.81 -4.35
CA HIS A 216 2.23 -23.01 -5.06
C HIS A 216 0.96 -23.59 -4.41
N THR A 217 0.90 -23.62 -3.07
CA THR A 217 -0.30 -24.08 -2.34
C THR A 217 -1.50 -23.18 -2.66
N GLN A 218 -1.30 -21.85 -2.71
CA GLN A 218 -2.38 -20.91 -3.00
C GLN A 218 -2.82 -20.98 -4.47
N ALA A 219 -1.89 -21.11 -5.41
CA ALA A 219 -2.18 -21.29 -6.82
C ALA A 219 -3.01 -22.57 -7.08
N ALA A 220 -2.64 -23.68 -6.43
CA ALA A 220 -3.40 -24.93 -6.50
C ALA A 220 -4.82 -24.79 -5.94
N ARG A 221 -4.99 -24.06 -4.81
CA ARG A 221 -6.31 -23.78 -4.23
C ARG A 221 -7.15 -22.87 -5.12
N ALA A 222 -6.55 -21.85 -5.74
CA ALA A 222 -7.22 -20.96 -6.67
C ALA A 222 -7.70 -21.72 -7.92
N ALA A 223 -6.90 -22.65 -8.43
CA ALA A 223 -7.26 -23.51 -9.56
C ALA A 223 -8.40 -24.49 -9.25
N GLN A 224 -8.60 -24.86 -7.98
CA GLN A 224 -9.62 -25.83 -7.57
C GLN A 224 -11.03 -25.25 -7.39
N GLY A 225 -11.19 -23.91 -7.40
CA GLY A 225 -12.50 -23.24 -7.27
C GLY A 225 -13.27 -23.62 -5.99
N PRO A 226 -14.43 -23.00 -5.71
CA PRO A 226 -15.24 -23.40 -4.56
C PRO A 226 -15.84 -24.77 -4.84
N GLN A 227 -15.33 -25.80 -4.17
CA GLN A 227 -15.99 -27.11 -4.07
C GLN A 227 -17.39 -26.89 -3.47
N ALA A 228 -18.41 -26.90 -4.33
CA ALA A 228 -19.80 -26.96 -3.91
C ALA A 228 -19.94 -28.10 -2.90
N LYS A 229 -20.36 -27.75 -1.67
CA LYS A 229 -20.67 -28.74 -0.63
C LYS A 229 -21.67 -29.73 -1.25
N LYS A 230 -21.23 -30.96 -1.53
CA LYS A 230 -22.13 -32.05 -1.93
C LYS A 230 -23.15 -32.18 -0.82
N ASN A 231 -24.41 -31.90 -1.13
CA ASN A 231 -25.54 -32.10 -0.24
C ASN A 231 -25.50 -33.54 0.29
N THR A 232 -25.33 -33.69 1.59
CA THR A 232 -25.67 -34.95 2.28
C THR A 232 -27.17 -35.17 2.09
N PRO A 233 -27.63 -36.31 1.56
CA PRO A 233 -29.07 -36.57 1.50
C PRO A 233 -29.60 -36.67 2.93
N ARG A 234 -30.57 -35.81 3.27
CA ARG A 234 -31.36 -35.94 4.50
C ARG A 234 -32.04 -37.30 4.48
N SER A 235 -31.74 -38.15 5.47
CA SER A 235 -32.52 -39.37 5.74
C SER A 235 -34.01 -39.03 5.90
N PRO A 236 -34.93 -39.86 5.36
CA PRO A 236 -36.35 -39.67 5.58
C PRO A 236 -36.69 -39.96 7.05
N LEU A 237 -37.32 -38.97 7.70
CA LEU A 237 -37.88 -39.10 9.04
C LEU A 237 -38.90 -40.23 9.08
N THR A 238 -38.62 -41.24 9.89
CA THR A 238 -39.52 -42.34 10.23
C THR A 238 -40.78 -41.79 10.90
N ALA A 239 -41.94 -42.10 10.32
CA ALA A 239 -43.24 -41.82 10.90
C ALA A 239 -43.41 -42.53 12.25
N LYS A 240 -43.61 -41.78 13.33
CA LYS A 240 -44.19 -42.28 14.57
C LYS A 240 -45.62 -41.76 14.70
N ARG A 241 -46.58 -42.66 14.49
CA ARG A 241 -47.97 -42.53 14.96
C ARG A 241 -47.97 -42.51 16.48
N CYS A 242 -48.62 -41.51 17.09
CA CYS A 242 -49.17 -41.63 18.45
C CYS A 242 -50.55 -40.98 18.48
N ALA A 243 -51.49 -41.73 19.07
CA ALA A 243 -52.91 -41.46 19.17
C ALA A 243 -53.26 -40.39 20.22
N ALA A 244 -54.41 -39.74 20.03
CA ALA A 244 -55.07 -38.90 21.01
C ALA A 244 -55.62 -39.73 22.20
N PRO A 245 -55.87 -39.06 23.33
CA PRO A 245 -57.23 -39.14 23.87
C PRO A 245 -57.79 -37.77 24.29
N MET A 246 -59.09 -37.61 24.04
CA MET A 246 -59.97 -36.57 24.57
C MET A 246 -60.40 -36.94 26.00
N THR A 247 -60.33 -35.99 26.95
CA THR A 247 -61.27 -35.86 28.07
C THR A 247 -61.15 -34.46 28.67
N GLY A 248 -62.26 -33.72 28.75
CA GLY A 248 -62.32 -32.38 29.32
C GLY A 248 -62.65 -32.34 30.82
N LYS A 249 -62.50 -31.14 31.42
CA LYS A 249 -63.45 -30.53 32.38
C LYS A 249 -62.97 -29.16 32.87
N ASN A 250 -63.93 -28.24 32.94
CA ASN A 250 -64.13 -27.13 33.89
C ASN A 250 -63.28 -25.84 33.85
N ARG A 251 -63.88 -24.80 33.23
CA ARG A 251 -64.42 -23.51 33.77
C ARG A 251 -63.59 -22.62 34.75
N PRO A 252 -63.92 -21.30 34.82
CA PRO A 252 -62.95 -20.20 34.79
C PRO A 252 -63.04 -19.23 35.99
N GLU A 253 -62.01 -18.40 36.18
CA GLU A 253 -62.03 -17.17 36.99
C GLU A 253 -60.94 -16.23 36.45
N ARG A 254 -61.03 -14.89 36.43
CA ARG A 254 -62.09 -13.89 36.56
C ARG A 254 -61.38 -12.55 36.20
N CYS A 255 -62.07 -11.64 35.52
CA CYS A 255 -61.64 -10.25 35.31
C CYS A 255 -61.32 -9.53 36.63
N SER A 256 -60.32 -8.65 36.66
CA SER A 256 -60.59 -7.20 36.65
C SER A 256 -59.33 -6.33 36.51
N PRO A 257 -59.48 -5.11 35.93
CA PRO A 257 -58.39 -4.21 35.52
C PRO A 257 -58.32 -2.94 36.39
N SER A 258 -57.21 -2.21 36.32
CA SER A 258 -57.04 -0.78 36.65
C SER A 258 -55.54 -0.44 36.62
N SER A 259 -55.02 0.71 36.19
CA SER A 259 -55.62 1.90 35.60
C SER A 259 -54.48 2.83 35.15
N ILE A 260 -54.68 3.50 34.01
CA ILE A 260 -54.48 4.96 33.80
C ILE A 260 -53.04 5.48 33.59
N LYS A 261 -52.69 5.83 32.33
CA LYS A 261 -52.52 7.19 31.74
C LYS A 261 -51.18 7.86 32.14
N THR A 262 -50.47 8.69 31.37
CA THR A 262 -50.69 9.51 30.15
C THR A 262 -49.33 10.15 29.76
N ALA A 263 -49.32 10.84 28.62
CA ALA A 263 -48.34 11.82 28.10
C ALA A 263 -47.17 11.18 27.33
N GLY A 264 -46.88 11.54 26.07
CA GLY A 264 -47.05 12.81 25.37
C GLY A 264 -45.65 13.22 24.88
N SER A 265 -45.44 13.33 23.56
CA SER A 265 -45.08 14.59 22.86
C SER A 265 -43.70 15.15 23.28
N SER A 266 -42.73 15.43 22.41
CA SER A 266 -42.61 15.64 20.97
C SER A 266 -41.21 15.23 20.52
#